data_AF-A0AA88RKD4-F1
#
_entry.id   AF-A0AA88RKD4-F1
#
_cell.length_a   1.000
_cell.length_b   1.000
_cell.length_c   1.000
_cell.angle_alpha   90.00
_cell.angle_beta   90.00
_cell.angle_gamma   90.00
#
_symmetry.space_group_name_H-M   'P 1'
#
loop_
_entity.id
_entity.type
_entity.pdbx_description
1 polymer ?
#
loop_
_entity_poly.entity_id
_entity_poly.type
_entity_poly.pdbx_seq_one_letter_code
_entity_poly.pdbx_strand_id
1 'polypeptide(L)'
;LWIHFSAVYVFSAFVCYLLYFENNYIASKRIDYFYSSKPQPHHFTVLVRAIPASSESSFSETVEDFFTKYYPSSYLSHYVVHRTSKLQRLISDADKLYKRLVHIKTRKHTQKQFGRTGFLGLFGPKVDLLDHYEKKLEGLEDDVRVEQSSLAGKEVSAAYVSFKSRFSAATIFHIQQGVNPTEWVTEPAPEPHDVHWPFFSASFMKRWISNLVVVVACIGLTVLFLIPVAIVQGLTNLDQLETWFPFLTSILNIAIISQVITGYLPSLILKLFLKLVPPVMITLSSIQGYFALSQIEKSACTKVLWFTIWNIFFANVLSGTALYQVNVFLEPKKIPSILAVAVPGQQPGKGLGGV
;
A
#
# COMPACT_ATOMS: atom_id res chain seq x y z
N LEU A 1 31.32 -27.67 13.78
CA LEU A 1 30.44 -26.70 14.48
C LEU A 1 31.10 -25.33 14.65
N TRP A 2 32.26 -25.24 15.33
CA TRP A 2 32.99 -23.98 15.54
C TRP A 2 33.37 -23.22 14.27
N ILE A 3 33.77 -23.93 13.21
CA ILE A 3 34.07 -23.32 11.90
C ILE A 3 32.82 -22.67 11.29
N HIS A 4 31.67 -23.35 11.31
CA HIS A 4 30.41 -22.79 10.81
C HIS A 4 29.94 -21.60 11.64
N PHE A 5 30.05 -21.69 12.97
CA PHE A 5 29.76 -20.59 13.88
C PHE A 5 30.62 -19.36 13.55
N SER A 6 31.95 -19.56 13.48
CA SER A 6 32.89 -18.49 13.11
C SER A 6 32.60 -17.91 11.72
N ALA A 7 32.26 -18.74 10.73
CA ALA A 7 31.94 -18.30 9.39
C ALA A 7 30.69 -17.41 9.35
N VAL A 8 29.66 -17.71 10.15
CA VAL A 8 28.47 -16.86 10.26
C VAL A 8 28.82 -15.49 10.84
N TYR A 9 29.64 -15.40 11.88
CA TYR A 9 30.07 -14.10 12.41
C TYR A 9 30.89 -13.29 11.41
N VAL A 10 31.83 -13.93 10.71
CA VAL A 10 32.62 -13.26 9.67
C VAL A 10 31.73 -12.74 8.56
N PHE A 11 30.76 -13.54 8.09
CA PHE A 11 29.82 -13.13 7.06
C PHE A 11 28.90 -12.00 7.55
N SER A 12 28.33 -12.10 8.75
CA SER A 12 27.49 -11.05 9.33
C SER A 12 28.27 -9.75 9.52
N ALA A 13 29.50 -9.80 10.02
CA ALA A 13 30.36 -8.64 10.17
C ALA A 13 30.67 -7.99 8.80
N PHE A 14 30.94 -8.81 7.78
CA PHE A 14 31.17 -8.34 6.42
C PHE A 14 29.92 -7.66 5.83
N VAL A 15 28.73 -8.24 5.98
CA VAL A 15 27.48 -7.63 5.54
C VAL A 15 27.19 -6.33 6.29
N CYS A 16 27.37 -6.30 7.62
CA CYS A 16 27.21 -5.08 8.41
C CYS A 16 28.19 -3.99 7.99
N TYR A 17 29.44 -4.35 7.66
CA TYR A 17 30.45 -3.42 7.14
C TYR A 17 30.03 -2.83 5.80
N LEU A 18 29.57 -3.65 4.85
CA LEU A 18 29.05 -3.18 3.56
C LEU A 18 27.83 -2.28 3.73
N LEU A 19 26.87 -2.67 4.58
CA LEU A 19 25.68 -1.86 4.86
C LEU A 19 26.03 -0.52 5.50
N TYR A 20 27.03 -0.48 6.38
CA TYR A 20 27.51 0.76 6.98
C TYR A 20 28.09 1.70 5.91
N PHE A 21 28.92 1.18 5.00
CA PHE A 21 29.50 1.97 3.92
C PHE A 21 28.42 2.48 2.95
N GLU A 22 27.50 1.62 2.52
CA GLU A 22 26.40 1.99 1.62
C GLU A 22 25.45 3.00 2.26
N ASN A 23 25.11 2.82 3.54
CA ASN A 23 24.24 3.76 4.24
C ASN A 23 24.89 5.14 4.37
N ASN A 24 26.20 5.19 4.67
CA ASN A 24 26.94 6.45 4.70
C ASN A 24 27.00 7.12 3.31
N TYR A 25 27.23 6.33 2.25
CA TYR A 25 27.24 6.82 0.88
C TYR A 25 25.87 7.41 0.48
N ILE A 26 24.78 6.68 0.73
CA ILE A 26 23.40 7.12 0.45
C ILE A 26 23.05 8.37 1.28
N ALA A 27 23.44 8.41 2.56
CA ALA A 27 23.21 9.57 3.41
C ALA A 27 23.93 10.82 2.87
N SER A 28 25.20 10.69 2.45
CA SER A 28 25.94 11.78 1.82
C SER A 28 25.25 12.27 0.56
N LYS A 29 24.86 11.35 -0.34
CA LYS A 29 24.15 11.70 -1.58
C LYS A 29 22.82 12.40 -1.33
N ARG A 30 22.08 11.99 -0.29
CA ARG A 30 20.83 12.64 0.11
C ARG A 30 21.06 14.07 0.58
N ILE A 31 22.13 14.31 1.34
CA ILE A 31 22.51 15.64 1.83
C ILE A 31 22.97 16.54 0.66
N ASP A 32 23.83 16.01 -0.23
CA ASP A 32 24.29 16.74 -1.42
C ASP A 32 23.11 17.13 -2.33
N TYR A 33 22.18 16.19 -2.53
CA TYR A 33 20.95 16.45 -3.29
C TYR A 33 20.09 17.52 -2.61
N PHE A 34 19.94 17.48 -1.29
CA PHE A 34 19.17 18.47 -0.56
C PHE A 34 19.75 19.89 -0.68
N TYR A 35 21.08 20.04 -0.63
CA TYR A 35 21.74 21.34 -0.78
C TYR A 35 21.77 21.87 -2.21
N SER A 36 21.88 20.99 -3.20
CA SER A 36 21.88 21.38 -4.63
C SER A 36 20.47 21.61 -5.20
N SER A 37 19.44 21.04 -4.57
CA SER A 37 18.06 21.15 -5.02
C SER A 37 17.48 22.56 -4.78
N LYS A 38 16.64 22.99 -5.71
CA LYS A 38 15.85 24.23 -5.55
C LYS A 38 14.92 24.12 -4.34
N PRO A 39 14.63 25.23 -3.64
CA PRO A 39 13.61 25.25 -2.59
C PRO A 39 12.28 24.72 -3.12
N GLN A 40 11.77 23.65 -2.51
CA GLN A 40 10.46 23.11 -2.83
C GLN A 40 9.42 23.54 -1.78
N PRO A 41 8.13 23.66 -2.14
CA PRO A 41 7.07 24.08 -1.21
C PRO A 41 7.01 23.22 0.06
N HIS A 42 7.17 21.91 -0.08
CA HIS A 42 7.10 20.95 1.03
C HIS A 42 8.19 21.17 2.11
N HIS A 43 9.28 21.88 1.79
CA HIS A 43 10.31 22.26 2.78
C HIS A 43 9.87 23.39 3.72
N PHE A 44 8.84 24.15 3.34
CA PHE A 44 8.35 25.32 4.08
C PHE A 44 6.97 25.06 4.70
N THR A 45 6.33 23.96 4.33
CA THR A 45 4.98 23.63 4.74
C THR A 45 4.97 22.44 5.68
N VAL A 46 4.17 22.55 6.75
CA VAL A 46 3.91 21.47 7.71
C VAL A 46 2.44 21.12 7.64
N LEU A 47 2.14 19.83 7.65
CA LEU A 47 0.78 19.34 7.80
C LEU A 47 0.42 19.31 9.29
N VAL A 48 -0.56 20.09 9.68
CA VAL A 48 -1.12 20.13 11.04
C VAL A 48 -2.43 19.36 11.03
N ARG A 49 -2.62 18.43 11.96
CA ARG A 49 -3.84 17.62 12.09
C ARG A 49 -4.39 17.69 13.52
N ALA A 50 -5.64 17.25 13.67
CA ALA A 50 -6.34 17.24 14.95
C ALA A 50 -6.34 18.63 15.59
N ILE A 51 -6.68 19.64 14.78
CA ILE A 51 -6.96 20.99 15.24
C ILE A 51 -8.22 20.90 16.13
N PRO A 52 -8.16 21.36 17.39
CA PRO A 52 -9.29 21.32 18.29
C PRO A 52 -10.45 22.14 17.72
N ALA A 53 -11.66 21.57 17.76
CA ALA A 53 -12.85 22.29 17.33
C ALA A 53 -13.22 23.30 18.41
N SER A 54 -13.34 24.57 18.02
CA SER A 54 -13.96 25.63 18.82
C SER A 54 -15.44 25.75 18.43
N SER A 55 -16.29 26.13 19.38
CA SER A 55 -17.71 26.37 19.12
C SER A 55 -17.99 27.71 18.43
N GLU A 56 -17.01 28.61 18.43
CA GLU A 56 -17.19 30.02 18.07
C GLU A 56 -16.39 30.44 16.82
N SER A 57 -15.36 29.69 16.41
CA SER A 57 -14.47 30.08 15.31
C SER A 57 -14.29 28.97 14.28
N SER A 58 -13.94 29.35 13.05
CA SER A 58 -13.59 28.37 12.00
C SER A 58 -12.24 27.69 12.30
N PHE A 59 -11.95 26.56 11.64
CA PHE A 59 -10.61 25.96 11.77
C PHE A 59 -9.53 26.88 11.21
N SER A 60 -9.86 27.70 10.21
CA SER A 60 -8.96 28.69 9.62
C SER A 60 -8.54 29.74 10.65
N GLU A 61 -9.51 30.37 11.32
CA GLU A 61 -9.26 31.37 12.37
C GLU A 61 -8.47 30.76 13.54
N THR A 62 -8.83 29.55 13.96
CA THR A 62 -8.14 28.86 15.07
C THR A 62 -6.65 28.61 14.75
N VAL A 63 -6.34 28.21 13.51
CA VAL A 63 -4.95 28.02 13.06
C VAL A 63 -4.23 29.35 12.96
N GLU A 64 -4.87 30.37 12.39
CA GLU A 64 -4.29 31.70 12.26
C GLU A 64 -3.96 32.32 13.62
N ASP A 65 -4.89 32.28 14.58
CA ASP A 65 -4.71 32.79 15.93
C ASP A 65 -3.57 32.06 16.66
N PHE A 66 -3.53 30.73 16.56
CA PHE A 66 -2.49 29.92 17.19
C PHE A 66 -1.09 30.28 16.64
N PHE A 67 -0.90 30.21 15.33
CA PHE A 67 0.42 30.42 14.73
C PHE A 67 0.85 31.90 14.74
N THR A 68 -0.08 32.84 14.69
CA THR A 68 0.23 34.27 14.86
C THR A 68 0.66 34.59 16.28
N LYS A 69 0.02 33.97 17.29
CA LYS A 69 0.36 34.18 18.71
C LYS A 69 1.70 33.57 19.08
N TYR A 70 1.96 32.32 18.68
CA TYR A 70 3.17 31.59 19.10
C TYR A 70 4.35 31.76 18.13
N TYR A 71 4.11 32.03 16.84
CA TYR A 71 5.14 32.11 15.81
C TYR A 71 5.01 33.35 14.88
N PRO A 72 4.86 34.57 15.42
CA PRO A 72 4.51 35.78 14.64
C PRO A 72 5.51 36.11 13.51
N SER A 73 6.81 35.92 13.76
CA SER A 73 7.84 36.23 12.78
C SER A 73 7.97 35.19 11.68
N SER A 74 7.62 33.93 11.97
CA SER A 74 7.85 32.77 11.11
C SER A 74 6.64 32.35 10.28
N TYR A 75 5.44 32.56 10.82
CA TYR A 75 4.18 32.24 10.14
C TYR A 75 4.02 33.07 8.85
N LEU A 76 3.59 32.40 7.77
CA LEU A 76 3.35 33.04 6.46
C LEU A 76 1.87 32.95 6.08
N SER A 77 1.34 31.72 5.99
CA SER A 77 -0.04 31.46 5.58
C SER A 77 -0.44 30.04 5.94
N HIS A 78 -1.73 29.74 5.84
CA HIS A 78 -2.23 28.38 5.97
C HIS A 78 -3.30 28.08 4.91
N TYR A 79 -3.56 26.80 4.71
CA TYR A 79 -4.63 26.29 3.86
C TYR A 79 -5.35 25.15 4.60
N VAL A 80 -6.62 25.35 4.94
CA VAL A 80 -7.44 24.33 5.62
C VAL A 80 -7.83 23.26 4.62
N VAL A 81 -7.77 22.00 5.05
CA VAL A 81 -8.15 20.87 4.20
C VAL A 81 -9.67 20.73 4.20
N HIS A 82 -10.26 20.71 3.01
CA HIS A 82 -11.70 20.49 2.82
C HIS A 82 -11.98 19.06 2.36
N ARG A 83 -13.16 18.54 2.70
CA ARG A 83 -13.61 17.23 2.22
C ARG A 83 -14.04 17.30 0.75
N THR A 84 -13.13 16.96 -0.14
CA THR A 84 -13.33 17.04 -1.61
C THR A 84 -13.77 15.74 -2.27
N SER A 85 -14.12 14.68 -1.51
CA SER A 85 -14.41 13.35 -2.10
C SER A 85 -15.56 13.35 -3.13
N LYS A 86 -16.59 14.18 -2.94
CA LYS A 86 -17.68 14.33 -3.91
C LYS A 86 -17.21 15.12 -5.14
N LEU A 87 -16.52 16.23 -4.92
CA LEU A 87 -15.91 17.05 -5.98
C LEU A 87 -14.95 16.25 -6.86
N GLN A 88 -14.10 15.40 -6.27
CA GLN A 88 -13.16 14.56 -7.00
C GLN A 88 -13.88 13.53 -7.89
N ARG A 89 -15.00 12.97 -7.43
CA ARG A 89 -15.83 12.07 -8.25
C ARG A 89 -16.42 12.83 -9.45
N LEU A 90 -16.99 14.02 -9.23
CA LEU A 90 -17.53 14.85 -10.30
C LEU A 90 -16.45 15.19 -11.34
N ILE A 91 -15.26 15.61 -10.91
CA ILE A 91 -14.12 15.89 -11.80
C ILE A 91 -13.71 14.64 -12.59
N SER A 92 -13.65 13.47 -11.95
CA SER A 92 -13.29 12.22 -12.62
C SER A 92 -14.33 11.78 -13.66
N ASP A 93 -15.61 12.01 -13.36
CA ASP A 93 -16.71 11.75 -14.29
C ASP A 93 -16.67 12.74 -15.46
N ALA A 94 -16.35 14.01 -15.21
CA ALA A 94 -16.18 15.04 -16.22
C ALA A 94 -15.03 14.71 -17.19
N ASP A 95 -13.87 14.31 -16.66
CA ASP A 95 -12.72 13.88 -17.46
C ASP A 95 -13.04 12.66 -18.32
N LYS A 96 -13.78 11.68 -17.77
CA LYS A 96 -14.22 10.50 -18.52
C LYS A 96 -15.20 10.85 -19.65
N LEU A 97 -16.13 11.78 -19.40
CA LEU A 97 -17.05 12.29 -20.42
C LEU A 97 -16.31 13.10 -21.50
N TYR A 98 -15.40 13.99 -21.08
CA TYR A 98 -14.57 14.78 -21.99
C TYR A 98 -13.72 13.89 -22.90
N LYS A 99 -13.05 12.87 -22.36
CA LYS A 99 -12.29 11.88 -23.16
C LYS A 99 -13.16 11.16 -24.19
N ARG A 100 -14.39 10.80 -23.82
CA ARG A 100 -15.36 10.20 -24.76
C ARG A 100 -15.79 11.19 -25.83
N LEU A 101 -16.05 12.44 -25.46
CA LEU A 101 -16.43 13.51 -26.39
C LEU A 101 -15.31 13.78 -27.40
N VAL A 102 -14.07 13.94 -26.92
CA VAL A 102 -12.88 14.08 -27.77
C VAL A 102 -12.76 12.89 -28.71
N HIS A 103 -12.89 11.66 -28.21
CA HIS A 103 -12.84 10.46 -29.06
C HIS A 103 -13.91 10.46 -30.16
N ILE A 104 -15.14 10.89 -29.85
CA ILE A 104 -16.23 11.01 -30.84
C ILE A 104 -15.91 12.11 -31.87
N LYS A 105 -15.41 13.27 -31.42
CA LYS A 105 -15.06 14.43 -32.26
C LYS A 105 -13.88 14.12 -33.19
N THR A 106 -12.85 13.43 -32.70
CA THR A 106 -11.69 13.02 -33.52
C THR A 106 -12.07 11.95 -34.55
N ARG A 107 -13.07 11.11 -34.27
CA ARG A 107 -13.45 10.00 -35.15
C ARG A 107 -14.26 10.41 -36.38
N LYS A 108 -14.81 11.64 -36.45
CA LYS A 108 -15.59 12.09 -37.63
C LYS A 108 -15.59 13.60 -37.85
N HIS A 109 -15.37 13.99 -39.11
CA HIS A 109 -15.67 15.33 -39.63
C HIS A 109 -16.92 15.38 -40.55
N THR A 110 -17.60 14.25 -40.82
CA THR A 110 -18.55 14.18 -41.96
C THR A 110 -19.94 13.56 -41.69
N GLN A 111 -20.28 13.07 -40.48
CA GLN A 111 -21.64 12.59 -40.21
C GLN A 111 -22.01 12.59 -38.73
N LYS A 112 -23.13 13.23 -38.37
CA LYS A 112 -23.70 13.25 -37.02
C LYS A 112 -24.00 11.82 -36.53
N GLN A 113 -23.52 11.46 -35.35
CA GLN A 113 -23.78 10.15 -34.73
C GLN A 113 -24.99 10.25 -33.81
N PHE A 114 -26.07 9.59 -34.21
CA PHE A 114 -27.24 9.39 -33.36
C PHE A 114 -27.07 8.10 -32.55
N GLY A 115 -27.21 8.19 -31.23
CA GLY A 115 -27.19 7.06 -30.31
C GLY A 115 -28.47 7.03 -29.47
N ARG A 116 -28.72 5.92 -28.78
CA ARG A 116 -29.83 5.83 -27.82
C ARG A 116 -29.29 5.96 -26.39
N THR A 117 -30.06 6.58 -25.50
CA THR A 117 -29.64 6.97 -24.14
C THR A 117 -29.59 5.83 -23.11
N GLY A 118 -30.16 4.67 -23.41
CA GLY A 118 -30.33 3.56 -22.47
C GLY A 118 -29.14 2.61 -22.37
N PHE A 119 -29.33 1.55 -21.58
CA PHE A 119 -28.29 0.55 -21.27
C PHE A 119 -27.67 -0.02 -22.55
N LEU A 120 -26.33 0.06 -22.65
CA LEU A 120 -25.53 -0.31 -23.83
C LEU A 120 -25.96 0.32 -25.17
N GLY A 121 -26.75 1.40 -25.16
CA GLY A 121 -27.23 2.07 -26.37
C GLY A 121 -28.38 1.34 -27.09
N LEU A 122 -29.06 0.41 -26.42
CA LEU A 122 -30.13 -0.41 -27.01
C LEU A 122 -31.53 0.20 -26.81
N PHE A 123 -31.76 0.86 -25.68
CA PHE A 123 -33.06 1.42 -25.29
C PHE A 123 -33.04 2.95 -25.26
N GLY A 124 -34.21 3.60 -25.41
CA GLY A 124 -34.35 5.05 -25.29
C GLY A 124 -34.41 5.84 -26.61
N PRO A 125 -34.74 7.14 -26.55
CA PRO A 125 -34.85 8.01 -27.72
C PRO A 125 -33.52 8.15 -28.46
N LYS A 126 -33.57 8.27 -29.79
CA LYS A 126 -32.41 8.63 -30.61
C LYS A 126 -32.06 10.09 -30.33
N VAL A 127 -30.89 10.33 -29.78
CA VAL A 127 -30.37 11.67 -29.50
C VAL A 127 -29.05 11.86 -30.24
N ASP A 128 -28.74 13.10 -30.58
CA ASP A 128 -27.39 13.45 -31.03
C ASP A 128 -26.45 13.22 -29.84
N LEU A 129 -25.49 12.30 -30.01
CA LEU A 129 -24.58 11.93 -28.94
C LEU A 129 -23.72 13.11 -28.51
N LEU A 130 -23.36 14.00 -29.45
CA LEU A 130 -22.51 15.15 -29.16
C LEU A 130 -23.26 16.13 -28.23
N ASP A 131 -24.47 16.52 -28.63
CA ASP A 131 -25.35 17.40 -27.85
C ASP A 131 -25.70 16.80 -26.48
N HIS A 132 -25.95 15.48 -26.42
CA HIS A 132 -26.23 14.79 -25.16
C HIS A 132 -25.03 14.81 -24.19
N TYR A 133 -23.81 14.55 -24.68
CA TYR A 133 -22.62 14.58 -23.84
C TYR A 133 -22.22 16.00 -23.44
N GLU A 134 -22.40 16.99 -24.32
CA GLU A 134 -22.17 18.40 -24.03
C GLU A 134 -23.12 18.92 -22.95
N LYS A 135 -24.43 18.65 -23.08
CA LYS A 135 -25.42 18.98 -22.03
C LYS A 135 -25.15 18.28 -20.70
N LYS A 136 -24.66 17.03 -20.74
CA LYS A 136 -24.28 16.30 -19.52
C LYS A 136 -23.02 16.89 -18.87
N LEU A 137 -22.10 17.44 -19.67
CA LEU A 137 -20.91 18.11 -19.18
C LEU A 137 -21.27 19.46 -18.53
N GLU A 138 -22.18 20.22 -19.15
CA GLU A 138 -22.71 21.48 -18.59
C GLU A 138 -23.40 21.24 -17.24
N GLY A 139 -24.28 20.24 -17.13
CA GLY A 139 -24.90 19.90 -15.84
C GLY A 139 -23.89 19.46 -14.78
N LEU A 140 -22.77 18.84 -15.18
CA LEU A 140 -21.72 18.44 -14.27
C LEU A 140 -20.85 19.63 -13.82
N GLU A 141 -20.66 20.63 -14.69
CA GLU A 141 -20.01 21.90 -14.35
C GLU A 141 -20.82 22.68 -13.32
N ASP A 142 -22.15 22.72 -13.49
CA ASP A 142 -23.07 23.30 -12.50
C ASP A 142 -22.97 22.58 -11.15
N ASP A 143 -23.00 21.25 -11.15
CA ASP A 143 -22.82 20.44 -9.93
C ASP A 143 -21.46 20.70 -9.26
N VAL A 144 -20.39 20.89 -10.04
CA VAL A 144 -19.07 21.26 -9.53
C VAL A 144 -19.11 22.65 -8.89
N ARG A 145 -19.76 23.63 -9.52
CA ARG A 145 -19.88 25.00 -9.01
C ARG A 145 -20.67 25.05 -7.69
N VAL A 146 -21.75 24.28 -7.60
CA VAL A 146 -22.55 24.13 -6.37
C VAL A 146 -21.74 23.44 -5.27
N GLU A 147 -20.98 22.38 -5.60
CA GLU A 147 -20.14 21.72 -4.62
C GLU A 147 -18.99 22.63 -4.15
N GLN A 148 -18.39 23.43 -5.03
CA GLN A 148 -17.35 24.41 -4.71
C GLN A 148 -17.83 25.48 -3.74
N SER A 149 -19.02 26.05 -3.95
CA SER A 149 -19.58 27.03 -3.00
C SER A 149 -19.91 26.42 -1.63
N SER A 150 -20.21 25.12 -1.59
CA SER A 150 -20.47 24.39 -0.34
C SER A 150 -19.21 23.96 0.44
N LEU A 151 -17.99 24.20 -0.07
CA LEU A 151 -16.75 23.72 0.54
C LEU A 151 -16.46 24.33 1.91
N ALA A 152 -16.91 25.56 2.16
CA ALA A 152 -16.75 26.26 3.44
C ALA A 152 -17.38 25.48 4.61
N GLY A 153 -18.48 24.74 4.36
CA GLY A 153 -19.12 23.91 5.39
C GLY A 153 -18.51 22.51 5.58
N LYS A 154 -17.46 22.17 4.83
CA LYS A 154 -16.85 20.83 4.78
C LYS A 154 -15.38 20.83 5.22
N GLU A 155 -15.03 21.76 6.11
CA GLU A 155 -13.70 21.81 6.70
C GLU A 155 -13.37 20.54 7.49
N VAL A 156 -12.12 20.12 7.39
CA VAL A 156 -11.56 19.01 8.14
C VAL A 156 -10.61 19.59 9.17
N SER A 157 -10.47 18.91 10.31
CA SER A 157 -9.50 19.21 11.37
C SER A 157 -8.04 18.91 10.92
N ALA A 158 -7.65 19.49 9.79
CA ALA A 158 -6.31 19.44 9.23
C ALA A 158 -6.05 20.68 8.37
N ALA A 159 -4.83 21.22 8.44
CA ALA A 159 -4.40 22.36 7.66
C ALA A 159 -2.94 22.23 7.24
N TYR A 160 -2.61 22.74 6.07
CA TYR A 160 -1.23 22.94 5.64
C TYR A 160 -0.79 24.34 6.06
N VAL A 161 0.21 24.43 6.93
CA VAL A 161 0.72 25.71 7.43
C VAL A 161 2.08 25.96 6.80
N SER A 162 2.22 27.10 6.13
CA SER A 162 3.45 27.52 5.46
C SER A 162 4.19 28.57 6.27
N PHE A 163 5.51 28.46 6.28
CA PHE A 163 6.41 29.32 7.03
C PHE A 163 7.38 30.06 6.11
N LYS A 164 7.88 31.21 6.57
CA LYS A 164 8.85 32.02 5.82
C LYS A 164 10.21 31.35 5.64
N SER A 165 10.56 30.40 6.51
CA SER A 165 11.87 29.72 6.51
C SER A 165 11.72 28.21 6.68
N ARG A 166 12.61 27.45 6.01
CA ARG A 166 12.73 25.99 6.17
C ARG A 166 13.07 25.60 7.60
N PHE A 167 13.87 26.43 8.27
CA PHE A 167 14.25 26.20 9.66
C PHE A 167 13.01 26.22 10.57
N SER A 168 12.16 27.25 10.43
CA SER A 168 10.93 27.35 11.23
C SER A 168 9.99 26.17 10.99
N ALA A 169 9.82 25.74 9.74
CA ALA A 169 9.02 24.55 9.40
C ALA A 169 9.59 23.28 10.06
N ALA A 170 10.91 23.07 10.00
CA ALA A 170 11.57 21.93 10.63
C ALA A 170 11.44 21.96 12.16
N THR A 171 11.61 23.14 12.78
CA THR A 171 11.45 23.31 14.23
C THR A 171 10.03 22.98 14.69
N ILE A 172 9.01 23.48 13.99
CA ILE A 172 7.61 23.24 14.34
C ILE A 172 7.23 21.77 14.18
N PHE A 173 7.77 21.09 13.16
CA PHE A 173 7.60 19.65 12.99
C PHE A 173 8.17 18.85 14.17
N HIS A 174 9.30 19.26 14.74
CA HIS A 174 9.98 18.54 15.82
C HIS A 174 9.49 18.89 17.24
N ILE A 175 8.71 19.97 17.40
CA ILE A 175 8.21 20.42 18.69
C ILE A 175 6.75 20.00 18.87
N GLN A 176 6.43 19.49 20.06
CA GLN A 176 5.04 19.25 20.47
C GLN A 176 4.32 20.58 20.68
N GLN A 177 3.25 20.81 19.93
CA GLN A 177 2.55 22.11 19.90
C GLN A 177 1.53 22.31 21.02
N GLY A 178 1.02 21.23 21.62
CA GLY A 178 0.00 21.29 22.68
C GLY A 178 0.27 20.32 23.83
N VAL A 179 -0.37 20.55 24.98
CA VAL A 179 -0.26 19.66 26.16
C VAL A 179 -0.80 18.26 25.82
N ASN A 180 -1.91 18.20 25.09
CA ASN A 180 -2.49 16.95 24.63
C ASN A 180 -1.74 16.46 23.37
N PRO A 181 -1.07 15.28 23.40
CA PRO A 181 -0.34 14.76 22.25
C PRO A 181 -1.24 14.32 21.08
N THR A 182 -2.57 14.24 21.28
CA THR A 182 -3.51 13.90 20.21
C THR A 182 -4.03 15.10 19.43
N GLU A 183 -3.71 16.32 19.87
CA GLU A 183 -4.11 17.58 19.24
C GLU A 183 -2.90 18.29 18.63
N TRP A 184 -3.13 19.13 17.62
CA TRP A 184 -2.07 19.88 16.93
C TRP A 184 -0.91 19.01 16.44
N VAL A 185 -1.23 17.83 15.91
CA VAL A 185 -0.24 16.85 15.45
C VAL A 185 0.41 17.35 14.16
N THR A 186 1.69 17.68 14.25
CA THR A 186 2.51 18.18 13.13
C THR A 186 3.24 17.05 12.42
N GLU A 187 3.19 17.06 11.09
CA GLU A 187 3.87 16.10 10.21
C GLU A 187 4.47 16.81 9.00
N PRO A 188 5.52 16.25 8.36
CA PRO A 188 6.07 16.85 7.16
C PRO A 188 5.01 16.84 6.06
N ALA A 189 4.80 17.99 5.42
CA ALA A 189 3.91 18.03 4.27
C ALA A 189 4.53 17.20 3.13
N PRO A 190 3.77 16.31 2.48
CA PRO A 190 4.26 15.62 1.29
C PRO A 190 4.29 16.57 0.10
N GLU A 191 4.96 16.16 -0.97
CA GLU A 191 4.91 16.90 -2.23
C GLU A 191 3.47 16.96 -2.76
N PRO A 192 3.04 18.05 -3.43
CA PRO A 192 1.65 18.21 -3.90
C PRO A 192 1.12 17.05 -4.76
N HIS A 193 2.00 16.42 -5.54
CA HIS A 193 1.67 15.26 -6.38
C HIS A 193 1.59 13.93 -5.60
N ASP A 194 2.24 13.86 -4.43
CA ASP A 194 2.26 12.70 -3.54
C ASP A 194 1.10 12.72 -2.54
N VAL A 195 0.33 13.81 -2.46
CA VAL A 195 -0.80 13.93 -1.53
C VAL A 195 -1.92 12.94 -1.89
N HIS A 196 -2.26 12.10 -0.91
CA HIS A 196 -3.40 11.18 -0.99
C HIS A 196 -4.62 11.73 -0.24
N TRP A 197 -5.49 12.43 -0.98
CA TRP A 197 -6.65 13.18 -0.47
C TRP A 197 -7.78 12.41 0.26
N PRO A 198 -8.10 11.14 -0.05
CA PRO A 198 -9.25 10.45 0.55
C PRO A 198 -9.25 10.32 2.08
N PHE A 199 -8.10 10.42 2.75
CA PHE A 199 -7.96 10.07 4.18
C PHE A 199 -7.77 11.24 5.15
N PHE A 200 -7.82 12.50 4.69
CA PHE A 200 -7.71 13.64 5.61
C PHE A 200 -8.85 13.69 6.64
N SER A 201 -10.01 13.10 6.34
CA SER A 201 -11.22 13.13 7.17
C SER A 201 -11.26 12.11 8.33
N ALA A 202 -10.23 11.28 8.52
CA ALA A 202 -10.28 10.22 9.53
C ALA A 202 -9.84 10.71 10.92
N SER A 203 -10.73 10.60 11.91
CA SER A 203 -10.40 10.81 13.33
C SER A 203 -9.33 9.81 13.81
N PHE A 204 -8.54 10.20 14.81
CA PHE A 204 -7.47 9.39 15.41
C PHE A 204 -7.95 7.98 15.78
N MET A 205 -9.13 7.86 16.42
CA MET A 205 -9.71 6.56 16.79
C MET A 205 -10.03 5.69 15.57
N LYS A 206 -10.59 6.29 14.52
CA LYS A 206 -10.90 5.58 13.28
C LYS A 206 -9.63 5.05 12.62
N ARG A 207 -8.55 5.85 12.62
CA ARG A 207 -7.24 5.43 12.09
C ARG A 207 -6.65 4.28 12.90
N TRP A 208 -6.74 4.34 14.23
CA TRP A 208 -6.27 3.27 15.11
C TRP A 208 -7.02 1.96 14.84
N ILE A 209 -8.35 2.00 14.73
CA ILE A 209 -9.18 0.83 14.38
C ILE A 209 -8.82 0.31 12.97
N SER A 210 -8.70 1.20 11.98
CA SER A 210 -8.30 0.81 10.61
C SER A 210 -6.93 0.13 10.59
N ASN A 211 -5.97 0.62 11.38
CA ASN A 211 -4.67 -0.02 11.52
C ASN A 211 -4.78 -1.43 12.11
N LEU A 212 -5.57 -1.60 13.18
CA LEU A 212 -5.81 -2.90 13.81
C LEU A 212 -6.46 -3.89 12.82
N VAL A 213 -7.49 -3.45 12.10
CA VAL A 213 -8.18 -4.26 11.08
C VAL A 213 -7.19 -4.70 10.00
N VAL A 214 -6.30 -3.81 9.54
CA VAL A 214 -5.31 -4.15 8.52
C VAL A 214 -4.27 -5.15 9.05
N VAL A 215 -3.84 -5.04 10.31
CA VAL A 215 -2.92 -6.04 10.91
C VAL A 215 -3.59 -7.41 10.97
N VAL A 216 -4.83 -7.49 11.47
CA VAL A 216 -5.60 -8.74 11.51
C VAL A 216 -5.80 -9.31 10.11
N ALA A 217 -6.13 -8.47 9.12
CA ALA A 217 -6.28 -8.88 7.73
C ALA A 217 -4.96 -9.41 7.14
N CYS A 218 -3.80 -8.80 7.45
CA CYS A 218 -2.49 -9.28 7.00
C CYS A 218 -2.15 -10.64 7.60
N ILE A 219 -2.44 -10.84 8.89
CA ILE A 219 -2.26 -12.14 9.56
C ILE A 219 -3.16 -13.19 8.90
N GLY A 220 -4.45 -12.89 8.74
CA GLY A 220 -5.40 -13.78 8.07
C GLY A 220 -4.99 -14.13 6.64
N LEU A 221 -4.48 -13.15 5.88
CA LEU A 221 -3.97 -13.38 4.52
C LEU A 221 -2.71 -14.25 4.53
N THR A 222 -1.82 -14.08 5.51
CA THR A 222 -0.63 -14.93 5.67
C THR A 222 -1.02 -16.39 5.95
N VAL A 223 -1.98 -16.61 6.84
CA VAL A 223 -2.52 -17.94 7.15
C VAL A 223 -3.23 -18.54 5.94
N LEU A 224 -4.05 -17.76 5.23
CA LEU A 224 -4.73 -18.20 4.00
C LEU A 224 -3.72 -18.64 2.93
N PHE A 225 -2.57 -17.98 2.84
CA PHE A 225 -1.52 -18.31 1.89
C PHE A 225 -0.77 -19.61 2.20
N LEU A 226 -0.96 -20.19 3.38
CA LEU A 226 -0.46 -21.53 3.70
C LEU A 226 -1.13 -22.60 2.84
N ILE A 227 -2.36 -22.38 2.37
CA ILE A 227 -3.09 -23.34 1.54
C ILE A 227 -2.38 -23.53 0.18
N PRO A 228 -2.12 -22.48 -0.63
CA PRO A 228 -1.33 -22.61 -1.87
C PRO A 228 0.05 -23.24 -1.63
N VAL A 229 0.71 -22.87 -0.53
CA VAL A 229 2.04 -23.39 -0.19
C VAL A 229 1.97 -24.89 0.11
N ALA A 230 0.99 -25.33 0.89
CA ALA A 230 0.77 -26.74 1.18
C ALA A 230 0.45 -27.53 -0.09
N ILE A 231 -0.34 -26.97 -1.02
CA ILE A 231 -0.60 -27.58 -2.33
C ILE A 231 0.71 -27.72 -3.12
N VAL A 232 1.53 -26.67 -3.19
CA VAL A 232 2.82 -26.71 -3.89
C VAL A 232 3.78 -27.72 -3.26
N GLN A 233 3.83 -27.80 -1.93
CA GLN A 233 4.66 -28.77 -1.21
C GLN A 233 4.12 -30.21 -1.32
N GLY A 234 2.80 -30.38 -1.44
CA GLY A 234 2.19 -31.68 -1.72
C GLY A 234 2.43 -32.14 -3.15
N LEU A 235 2.35 -31.23 -4.14
CA LEU A 235 2.60 -31.54 -5.55
C LEU A 235 4.07 -31.87 -5.85
N THR A 236 5.00 -31.36 -5.06
CA THR A 236 6.45 -31.65 -5.22
C THR A 236 6.86 -32.98 -4.60
N ASN A 237 6.06 -33.54 -3.68
CA ASN A 237 6.28 -34.86 -3.06
C ASN A 237 5.23 -35.87 -3.56
N LEU A 238 5.47 -36.47 -4.73
CA LEU A 238 4.50 -37.34 -5.41
C LEU A 238 4.04 -38.54 -4.57
N ASP A 239 4.95 -39.19 -3.85
CA ASP A 239 4.67 -40.39 -3.06
C ASP A 239 3.59 -40.13 -1.98
N GLN A 240 3.47 -38.88 -1.52
CA GLN A 240 2.51 -38.47 -0.49
C GLN A 240 1.19 -38.00 -1.09
N LEU A 241 1.23 -37.42 -2.29
CA LEU A 241 0.05 -37.03 -3.04
C LEU A 241 -0.78 -38.25 -3.46
N GLU A 242 -0.11 -39.36 -3.80
CA GLU A 242 -0.74 -40.65 -4.13
C GLU A 242 -1.56 -41.21 -2.96
N THR A 243 -1.12 -40.94 -1.73
CA THR A 243 -1.79 -41.40 -0.50
C THR A 243 -2.97 -40.49 -0.12
N TRP A 244 -2.88 -39.17 -0.34
CA TRP A 244 -3.94 -38.21 -0.02
C TRP A 244 -5.06 -38.17 -1.06
N PHE A 245 -4.75 -38.42 -2.34
CA PHE A 245 -5.70 -38.33 -3.44
C PHE A 245 -5.55 -39.52 -4.41
N PRO A 246 -6.16 -40.68 -4.10
CA PRO A 246 -6.04 -41.87 -4.92
C PRO A 246 -6.62 -41.72 -6.33
N PHE A 247 -7.45 -40.70 -6.61
CA PHE A 247 -7.96 -40.40 -7.95
C PHE A 247 -6.91 -39.81 -8.90
N LEU A 248 -5.81 -39.26 -8.37
CA LEU A 248 -4.73 -38.68 -9.18
C LEU A 248 -3.79 -39.74 -9.77
N THR A 249 -3.76 -40.97 -9.22
CA THR A 249 -2.97 -42.11 -9.72
C THR A 249 -3.21 -42.38 -11.21
N SER A 250 -4.47 -42.34 -11.64
CA SER A 250 -4.89 -42.61 -13.03
C SER A 250 -4.35 -41.56 -14.02
N ILE A 251 -4.22 -40.30 -13.57
CA ILE A 251 -3.72 -39.17 -14.38
C ILE A 251 -2.18 -39.09 -14.35
N LEU A 252 -1.56 -39.53 -13.24
CA LEU A 252 -0.11 -39.45 -13.01
C LEU A 252 0.69 -40.56 -13.72
N ASN A 253 0.03 -41.63 -14.19
CA ASN A 253 0.67 -42.74 -14.93
C ASN A 253 1.30 -42.32 -16.28
N ILE A 254 0.94 -41.15 -16.82
CA ILE A 254 1.55 -40.62 -18.04
C ILE A 254 2.82 -39.85 -17.65
N ALA A 255 3.99 -40.40 -17.95
CA ALA A 255 5.31 -39.86 -17.57
C ALA A 255 5.49 -38.37 -17.91
N ILE A 256 4.97 -37.92 -19.05
CA ILE A 256 5.05 -36.52 -19.50
C ILE A 256 4.17 -35.60 -18.61
N ILE A 257 2.97 -36.07 -18.23
CA ILE A 257 2.03 -35.29 -17.41
C ILE A 257 2.56 -35.20 -15.97
N SER A 258 3.12 -36.29 -15.44
CA SER A 258 3.75 -36.31 -14.11
C SER A 258 4.90 -35.30 -14.00
N GLN A 259 5.78 -35.21 -15.01
CA GLN A 259 6.89 -34.24 -15.03
C GLN A 259 6.41 -32.77 -15.10
N VAL A 260 5.34 -32.49 -15.84
CA VAL A 260 4.76 -31.13 -15.93
C VAL A 260 4.05 -30.75 -14.63
N ILE A 261 3.33 -31.68 -14.01
CA ILE A 261 2.59 -31.46 -12.77
C ILE A 261 3.53 -31.31 -11.56
N THR A 262 4.68 -32.00 -11.54
CA THR A 262 5.65 -31.87 -10.44
C THR A 262 6.60 -30.70 -10.60
N GLY A 263 7.03 -30.41 -11.82
CA GLY A 263 8.01 -29.35 -12.08
C GLY A 263 7.39 -27.98 -12.33
N TYR A 264 6.43 -27.91 -13.26
CA TYR A 264 5.94 -26.63 -13.79
C TYR A 264 4.71 -26.10 -13.04
N LEU A 265 3.72 -26.96 -12.80
CA LEU A 265 2.46 -26.56 -12.16
C LEU A 265 2.62 -25.89 -10.78
N PRO A 266 3.49 -26.39 -9.86
CA PRO A 266 3.62 -25.79 -8.54
C PRO A 266 4.28 -24.41 -8.62
N SER A 267 5.25 -24.25 -9.53
CA SER A 267 5.89 -22.96 -9.80
C SER A 267 4.92 -21.94 -10.40
N LEU A 268 4.02 -22.38 -11.29
CA LEU A 268 3.00 -21.53 -11.90
C LEU A 268 1.96 -21.06 -10.88
N ILE A 269 1.47 -21.98 -10.04
CA ILE A 269 0.54 -21.68 -8.95
C ILE A 269 1.18 -20.66 -8.01
N LEU A 270 2.39 -20.94 -7.52
CA LEU A 270 3.09 -20.03 -6.60
C LEU A 270 3.29 -18.64 -7.22
N LYS A 271 3.73 -18.56 -8.48
CA LYS A 271 3.93 -17.29 -9.19
C LYS A 271 2.64 -16.50 -9.35
N LEU A 272 1.53 -17.17 -9.67
CA LEU A 272 0.21 -16.53 -9.80
C LEU A 272 -0.23 -15.91 -8.47
N PHE A 273 -0.13 -16.69 -7.39
CA PHE A 273 -0.48 -16.23 -6.05
C PHE A 273 0.45 -15.11 -5.56
N LEU A 274 1.77 -15.19 -5.79
CA LEU A 274 2.71 -14.13 -5.42
C LEU A 274 2.47 -12.83 -6.19
N LYS A 275 2.04 -12.89 -7.45
CA LYS A 275 1.67 -11.69 -8.23
C LYS A 275 0.48 -10.93 -7.62
N LEU A 276 -0.41 -11.64 -6.92
CA LEU A 276 -1.58 -11.04 -6.27
C LEU A 276 -1.23 -10.29 -4.97
N VAL A 277 -0.13 -10.64 -4.30
CA VAL A 277 0.21 -10.12 -2.97
C VAL A 277 0.46 -8.60 -2.96
N PRO A 278 1.32 -8.01 -3.83
CA PRO A 278 1.61 -6.58 -3.76
C PRO A 278 0.38 -5.68 -3.97
N PRO A 279 -0.51 -5.92 -4.97
CA PRO A 279 -1.74 -5.14 -5.11
C PRO A 279 -2.66 -5.19 -3.88
N VAL A 280 -2.78 -6.36 -3.24
CA VAL A 280 -3.58 -6.50 -2.01
C VAL A 280 -2.93 -5.74 -0.86
N MET A 281 -1.61 -5.80 -0.70
CA MET A 281 -0.89 -5.05 0.34
C MET A 281 -0.98 -3.53 0.15
N ILE A 282 -0.97 -3.04 -1.09
CA ILE A 282 -1.20 -1.62 -1.40
C ILE A 282 -2.63 -1.22 -1.01
N THR A 283 -3.62 -2.04 -1.34
CA THR A 283 -5.04 -1.78 -0.99
C THR A 283 -5.25 -1.78 0.52
N LEU A 284 -4.64 -2.73 1.24
CA LEU A 284 -4.67 -2.77 2.69
C LEU A 284 -3.95 -1.56 3.31
N SER A 285 -2.83 -1.14 2.73
CA SER A 285 -2.07 0.02 3.20
C SER A 285 -2.78 1.33 2.94
N SER A 286 -3.56 1.46 1.85
CA SER A 286 -4.32 2.69 1.60
C SER A 286 -5.39 2.89 2.69
N ILE A 287 -6.07 1.81 3.13
CA ILE A 287 -7.09 1.85 4.18
C ILE A 287 -6.57 2.36 5.54
N GLN A 288 -5.25 2.26 5.82
CA GLN A 288 -4.61 2.71 7.06
C GLN A 288 -4.61 4.24 7.27
N GLY A 289 -5.05 5.00 6.27
CA GLY A 289 -5.19 6.45 6.41
C GLY A 289 -3.86 7.20 6.34
N TYR A 290 -2.94 6.76 5.48
CA TYR A 290 -1.79 7.58 5.11
C TYR A 290 -2.22 8.72 4.17
N PHE A 291 -1.51 9.83 4.26
CA PHE A 291 -1.77 11.07 3.52
C PHE A 291 -0.81 11.28 2.34
N ALA A 292 0.19 10.40 2.20
CA ALA A 292 1.18 10.42 1.13
C ALA A 292 1.20 9.06 0.42
N LEU A 293 1.22 9.04 -0.91
CA LEU A 293 1.30 7.80 -1.70
C LEU A 293 2.61 7.08 -1.41
N SER A 294 3.72 7.81 -1.31
CA SER A 294 5.03 7.29 -0.92
C SER A 294 5.01 6.53 0.42
N GLN A 295 4.23 7.00 1.39
CA GLN A 295 4.06 6.30 2.67
C GLN A 295 3.22 5.04 2.53
N ILE A 296 2.16 5.06 1.70
CA ILE A 296 1.35 3.88 1.39
C ILE A 296 2.23 2.80 0.75
N GLU A 297 3.05 3.18 -0.23
CA GLU A 297 3.96 2.27 -0.94
C GLU A 297 5.03 1.70 -0.01
N LYS A 298 5.67 2.54 0.81
CA LYS A 298 6.66 2.09 1.81
C LYS A 298 6.04 1.11 2.81
N SER A 299 4.83 1.41 3.28
CA SER A 299 4.09 0.55 4.20
C SER A 299 3.68 -0.76 3.54
N ALA A 300 3.26 -0.73 2.27
CA ALA A 300 2.95 -1.93 1.49
C ALA A 300 4.21 -2.80 1.28
N CYS A 301 5.34 -2.20 0.94
CA CYS A 301 6.63 -2.90 0.81
C CYS A 301 7.03 -3.59 2.12
N THR A 302 6.88 -2.90 3.25
CA THR A 302 7.15 -3.47 4.57
C THR A 302 6.23 -4.67 4.88
N LYS A 303 4.95 -4.59 4.52
CA LYS A 303 4.00 -5.71 4.68
C LYS A 303 4.33 -6.88 3.77
N VAL A 304 4.70 -6.62 2.51
CA VAL A 304 5.17 -7.66 1.58
C VAL A 304 6.41 -8.36 2.14
N LEU A 305 7.38 -7.61 2.66
CA LEU A 305 8.58 -8.17 3.28
C LEU A 305 8.22 -9.11 4.44
N TRP A 306 7.39 -8.65 5.38
CA TRP A 306 6.93 -9.47 6.51
C TRP A 306 6.17 -10.71 6.05
N PHE A 307 5.27 -10.55 5.09
CA PHE A 307 4.54 -11.66 4.49
C PHE A 307 5.50 -12.68 3.85
N THR A 308 6.51 -12.24 3.10
CA THR A 308 7.48 -13.14 2.47
C THR A 308 8.33 -13.87 3.52
N ILE A 309 8.79 -13.19 4.57
CA ILE A 309 9.55 -13.82 5.67
C ILE A 309 8.72 -14.92 6.34
N TRP A 310 7.47 -14.61 6.73
CA TRP A 310 6.60 -15.59 7.36
C TRP A 310 6.22 -16.73 6.42
N ASN A 311 5.96 -16.43 5.15
CA ASN A 311 5.62 -17.43 4.15
C ASN A 311 6.78 -18.42 3.93
N ILE A 312 8.01 -17.93 3.77
CA ILE A 312 9.20 -18.80 3.66
C ILE A 312 9.39 -19.61 4.95
N PHE A 313 9.25 -18.98 6.11
CA PHE A 313 9.34 -19.67 7.40
C PHE A 313 8.33 -20.82 7.50
N PHE A 314 7.04 -20.56 7.23
CA PHE A 314 6.01 -21.59 7.27
C PHE A 314 6.14 -22.62 6.16
N ALA A 315 6.58 -22.24 4.96
CA ALA A 315 6.87 -23.20 3.89
C ALA A 315 7.96 -24.19 4.31
N ASN A 316 9.01 -23.73 5.00
CA ASN A 316 10.09 -24.58 5.51
C ASN A 316 9.61 -25.46 6.66
N VAL A 317 8.81 -24.92 7.58
CA VAL A 317 8.20 -25.70 8.66
C VAL A 317 7.26 -26.76 8.09
N LEU A 318 6.35 -26.41 7.16
CA LEU A 318 5.40 -27.36 6.59
C LEU A 318 6.08 -28.43 5.74
N SER A 319 7.05 -28.06 4.91
CA SER A 319 7.81 -29.02 4.10
C SER A 319 8.68 -29.95 4.95
N GLY A 320 9.22 -29.45 6.07
CA GLY A 320 10.05 -30.23 7.00
C GLY A 320 9.29 -31.07 8.04
N THR A 321 8.03 -30.72 8.33
CA THR A 321 7.30 -31.25 9.50
C THR A 321 5.98 -31.92 9.13
N ALA A 322 5.31 -31.53 8.05
CA ALA A 322 3.88 -31.85 7.86
C ALA A 322 3.59 -33.24 7.29
N LEU A 323 4.53 -33.87 6.58
CA LEU A 323 4.16 -35.06 5.81
C LEU A 323 4.55 -36.39 6.48
N TYR A 324 5.43 -36.38 7.48
CA TYR A 324 5.83 -37.61 8.18
C TYR A 324 5.26 -37.79 9.59
N GLN A 325 4.77 -36.73 10.26
CA GLN A 325 4.41 -36.83 11.68
C GLN A 325 3.18 -35.99 12.05
N VAL A 326 2.02 -36.41 11.57
CA VAL A 326 0.70 -35.88 12.02
C VAL A 326 0.50 -36.08 13.55
N ASN A 327 1.27 -36.96 14.19
CA ASN A 327 1.26 -37.20 15.65
C ASN A 327 2.15 -36.25 16.49
N VAL A 328 2.88 -35.29 15.90
CA VAL A 328 3.83 -34.41 16.65
C VAL A 328 3.23 -33.07 17.10
N PHE A 329 2.01 -32.73 16.68
CA PHE A 329 1.29 -31.56 17.21
C PHE A 329 1.00 -31.62 18.72
N LEU A 330 1.32 -32.73 19.39
CA LEU A 330 1.15 -32.95 20.82
C LEU A 330 2.40 -32.62 21.68
N GLU A 331 3.58 -32.35 21.09
CA GLU A 331 4.81 -32.11 21.85
C GLU A 331 5.62 -30.86 21.40
N PRO A 332 5.33 -29.66 21.95
CA PRO A 332 6.01 -28.42 21.58
C PRO A 332 7.53 -28.38 21.88
N LYS A 333 8.06 -29.33 22.69
CA LYS A 333 9.50 -29.44 22.98
C LYS A 333 10.35 -29.91 21.80
N LYS A 334 9.77 -30.57 20.79
CA LYS A 334 10.51 -31.13 19.63
C LYS A 334 10.62 -30.18 18.43
N ILE A 335 9.97 -29.01 18.50
CA ILE A 335 9.96 -28.02 17.41
C ILE A 335 11.39 -27.57 17.02
N PRO A 336 12.30 -27.20 17.94
CA PRO A 336 13.63 -26.71 17.57
C PRO A 336 14.51 -27.77 16.89
N SER A 337 14.42 -29.03 17.32
CA SER A 337 15.19 -30.14 16.74
C SER A 337 14.74 -30.49 15.33
N ILE A 338 13.44 -30.35 15.03
CA ILE A 338 12.90 -30.67 13.70
C ILE A 338 13.25 -29.56 12.70
N LEU A 339 13.16 -28.29 13.11
CA LEU A 339 13.63 -27.16 12.30
C LEU A 339 15.12 -27.27 11.94
N ALA A 340 15.96 -27.79 12.84
CA ALA A 340 17.39 -27.97 12.59
C ALA A 340 17.70 -29.01 11.49
N VAL A 341 16.84 -30.02 11.31
CA VAL A 341 17.00 -31.08 10.29
C VAL A 341 16.32 -30.70 8.97
N ALA A 342 15.19 -30.00 9.03
CA ALA A 342 14.40 -29.62 7.86
C ALA A 342 15.06 -28.54 7.00
N VAL A 343 15.64 -27.51 7.62
CA VAL A 343 16.18 -26.35 6.88
C VAL A 343 17.35 -26.72 5.96
N PRO A 344 18.32 -27.58 6.36
CA PRO A 344 19.38 -28.03 5.47
C PRO A 344 18.92 -29.00 4.36
N GLY A 345 17.84 -29.77 4.58
CA GLY A 345 17.38 -30.81 3.66
C GLY A 345 16.72 -30.30 2.38
N GLN A 346 16.36 -29.02 2.32
CA GLN A 346 15.66 -28.42 1.18
C GLN A 346 16.59 -27.89 0.07
N GLN A 347 17.91 -28.02 0.21
CA GLN A 347 18.81 -27.74 -0.91
C GLN A 347 18.74 -28.87 -1.95
N PRO A 348 18.28 -28.60 -3.20
CA PRO A 348 18.23 -29.61 -4.25
C PRO A 348 19.66 -29.96 -4.67
N GLY A 349 20.25 -30.98 -4.02
CA GLY A 349 21.62 -31.40 -4.30
C GLY A 349 22.24 -32.44 -3.38
N LYS A 350 21.58 -32.89 -2.29
CA LYS A 350 22.14 -33.89 -1.37
C LYS A 350 21.38 -35.24 -1.35
N GLY A 351 20.81 -35.63 -2.48
CA GLY A 351 20.14 -36.92 -2.67
C GLY A 351 20.99 -38.03 -3.32
N LEU A 352 22.27 -37.78 -3.64
CA LEU A 352 23.19 -38.80 -4.12
C LEU A 352 24.54 -38.65 -3.41
N GLY A 353 24.74 -39.42 -2.34
CA GLY A 353 26.02 -39.42 -1.63
C GLY A 353 25.92 -40.04 -0.24
N GLY A 354 25.58 -41.33 -0.19
CA GLY A 354 25.57 -42.11 1.03
C GLY A 354 25.21 -43.54 0.71
N VAL A 355 26.23 -44.31 0.28
CA VAL A 355 26.21 -45.78 0.24
C VAL A 355 26.01 -46.31 1.65
#